data_AF-A0A7Y7ECN8-F1
#
_entry.id   AF-A0A7Y7ECN8-F1
#
_cell.length_a   1.000
_cell.length_b   1.000
_cell.length_c   1.000
_cell.angle_alpha   90.00
_cell.angle_beta   90.00
_cell.angle_gamma   90.00
#
_symmetry.space_group_name_H-M   'P 1'
#
loop_
_entity.id
_entity.type
_entity.pdbx_description
1 polymer ?
#
loop_
_entity_poly.entity_id
_entity_poly.type
_entity_poly.pdbx_seq_one_letter_code
_entity_poly.pdbx_strand_id
1 'polypeptide(L)'
;MKKLLLLVLLIISFSTLAQNEYGQILSMKDRAATINRLLEDKVKNYLPEIMRREGIDMWVVMSREYNEDPVIKTLLPAEWLAARRRTILVFFDQGEGKELETIAVSRYDVGSVFKSAWNKEQQPDQWARLAEIIKERNPQKIGVNKSEYFGLADGVVATDYQEFKEAIGSQFSKKVVSAEKVAIGWLETRTEAEMAIYPHIVGISHEIIKEAFSSKVITPGVTTTEDVVWWMRDKVRELGLVTWFHPTIDIQRADPERFDHLRTFSKRPEPGVIMPGDLLHCDFGITYLRLNTDQQQHAYVLRPGETQVPDYLTKAFDNGNRLQDIFTGNFKEGRTGNEVLKMSREQAIAEGITPSIYTHPIGYHGHAAGTTLGMWDSQGGVPVTGDYPLHLNTAYSIELNAATFIEEWGKEVRIMLEEEAFFNKEGVRYINERQEKIFIVN
;
A
#
# COMPACT_ATOMS: atom_id res chain seq x y z
N MET A 1 -26.55 -56.26 9.72
CA MET A 1 -26.74 -55.32 8.59
C MET A 1 -27.11 -53.90 9.01
N LYS A 2 -27.96 -53.65 10.03
CA LYS A 2 -28.30 -52.28 10.46
C LYS A 2 -27.20 -51.51 11.24
N LYS A 3 -26.21 -52.19 11.82
CA LYS A 3 -25.07 -51.53 12.51
C LYS A 3 -23.91 -51.15 11.59
N LEU A 4 -23.86 -51.70 10.38
CA LEU A 4 -22.81 -51.38 9.40
C LEU A 4 -23.16 -50.14 8.56
N LEU A 5 -24.46 -49.82 8.41
CA LEU A 5 -24.91 -48.61 7.73
C LEU A 5 -24.70 -47.32 8.54
N LEU A 6 -24.65 -47.41 9.88
CA LEU A 6 -24.42 -46.23 10.73
C LEU A 6 -22.95 -45.79 10.75
N LEU A 7 -22.01 -46.69 10.44
CA LEU A 7 -20.58 -46.34 10.38
C LEU A 7 -20.20 -45.68 9.05
N VAL A 8 -20.94 -45.97 7.97
CA VAL A 8 -20.73 -45.34 6.64
C VAL A 8 -21.32 -43.93 6.59
N LEU A 9 -22.38 -43.65 7.36
CA LEU A 9 -22.97 -42.30 7.44
C LEU A 9 -22.21 -41.34 8.37
N LEU A 10 -21.32 -41.83 9.24
CA LEU A 10 -20.47 -40.97 10.08
C LEU A 10 -19.15 -40.54 9.40
N ILE A 11 -18.79 -41.15 8.27
CA ILE A 11 -17.55 -40.85 7.54
C ILE A 11 -17.77 -39.81 6.42
N ILE A 12 -19.02 -39.50 6.06
CA ILE A 12 -19.36 -38.56 4.96
C ILE A 12 -19.64 -37.13 5.47
N SER A 13 -19.51 -36.87 6.79
CA SER A 13 -19.70 -35.51 7.36
C SER A 13 -18.41 -34.80 7.74
N PHE A 14 -17.25 -35.34 7.37
CA PHE A 14 -16.11 -34.46 7.10
C PHE A 14 -16.38 -33.84 5.73
N SER A 15 -17.21 -32.80 5.72
CA SER A 15 -17.08 -31.76 4.71
C SER A 15 -15.61 -31.40 4.72
N THR A 16 -14.87 -31.84 3.71
CA THR A 16 -13.68 -31.16 3.28
C THR A 16 -14.16 -29.74 3.00
N LEU A 17 -14.09 -28.87 4.01
CA LEU A 17 -13.79 -27.48 3.76
C LEU A 17 -12.50 -27.59 2.95
N ALA A 18 -12.64 -27.55 1.63
CA ALA A 18 -11.50 -27.33 0.76
C ALA A 18 -10.78 -26.16 1.43
N GLN A 19 -9.58 -26.41 1.94
CA GLN A 19 -8.74 -25.32 2.40
C GLN A 19 -8.63 -24.43 1.18
N ASN A 20 -9.32 -23.30 1.22
CA ASN A 20 -9.22 -22.31 0.18
C ASN A 20 -7.73 -21.95 0.13
N GLU A 21 -7.08 -22.15 -1.02
CA GLU A 21 -5.63 -21.93 -1.16
C GLU A 21 -5.27 -20.47 -0.75
N TYR A 22 -6.24 -19.56 -0.85
CA TYR A 22 -6.18 -18.15 -0.44
C TYR A 22 -6.52 -17.85 1.03
N GLY A 23 -6.71 -18.88 1.87
CA GLY A 23 -7.16 -18.74 3.25
C GLY A 23 -8.60 -18.18 3.40
N GLN A 24 -8.95 -17.73 4.61
CA GLN A 24 -10.30 -17.27 4.91
C GLN A 24 -10.46 -15.77 4.60
N ILE A 25 -11.27 -15.46 3.59
CA ILE A 25 -11.71 -14.09 3.32
C ILE A 25 -12.91 -13.75 4.20
N LEU A 26 -12.80 -12.68 4.99
CA LEU A 26 -13.87 -12.21 5.87
C LEU A 26 -15.13 -11.80 5.10
N SER A 27 -16.30 -12.05 5.71
CA SER A 27 -17.59 -11.52 5.26
C SER A 27 -17.60 -10.00 5.30
N MET A 28 -18.47 -9.33 4.53
CA MET A 28 -18.56 -7.86 4.55
C MET A 28 -18.84 -7.29 5.95
N LYS A 29 -19.60 -8.01 6.78
CA LYS A 29 -19.88 -7.63 8.17
C LYS A 29 -18.62 -7.71 9.04
N ASP A 30 -17.85 -8.78 8.92
CA ASP A 30 -16.63 -8.96 9.71
C ASP A 30 -15.50 -8.05 9.24
N ARG A 31 -15.45 -7.73 7.93
CA ARG A 31 -14.58 -6.68 7.39
C ARG A 31 -14.90 -5.33 8.03
N ALA A 32 -16.18 -4.97 8.11
CA ALA A 32 -16.60 -3.70 8.71
C ALA A 32 -16.21 -3.61 10.19
N ALA A 33 -16.48 -4.65 10.96
CA ALA A 33 -16.07 -4.73 12.37
C ALA A 33 -14.55 -4.63 12.54
N THR A 34 -13.78 -5.30 11.67
CA THR A 34 -12.31 -5.27 11.70
C THR A 34 -11.78 -3.87 11.39
N ILE A 35 -12.23 -3.25 10.30
CA ILE A 35 -11.83 -1.89 9.91
C ILE A 35 -12.15 -0.88 11.01
N ASN A 36 -13.35 -0.94 11.60
CA ASN A 36 -13.75 -0.04 12.67
C ASN A 36 -12.86 -0.19 13.91
N ARG A 37 -12.56 -1.42 14.32
CA ARG A 37 -11.64 -1.70 15.44
C ARG A 37 -10.22 -1.19 15.17
N LEU A 38 -9.69 -1.38 13.95
CA LEU A 38 -8.35 -0.89 13.59
C LEU A 38 -8.28 0.64 13.60
N LEU A 39 -9.32 1.31 13.08
CA LEU A 39 -9.43 2.76 13.12
C LEU A 39 -9.48 3.29 14.56
N GLU A 40 -10.30 2.68 15.42
CA GLU A 40 -10.38 3.02 16.85
C GLU A 40 -9.02 2.88 17.55
N ASP A 41 -8.35 1.74 17.37
CA ASP A 41 -7.02 1.46 17.92
C ASP A 41 -6.01 2.53 17.50
N LYS A 42 -5.95 2.82 16.19
CA LYS A 42 -4.96 3.74 15.65
C LYS A 42 -5.18 5.18 16.10
N VAL A 43 -6.44 5.66 16.11
CA VAL A 43 -6.77 7.00 16.61
C VAL A 43 -6.45 7.13 18.10
N LYS A 44 -6.73 6.09 18.89
CA LYS A 44 -6.49 6.13 20.33
C LYS A 44 -5.01 6.05 20.68
N ASN A 45 -4.27 5.14 20.05
CA ASN A 45 -2.96 4.71 20.53
C ASN A 45 -1.78 5.31 19.74
N TYR A 46 -1.99 5.79 18.50
CA TYR A 46 -0.90 6.25 17.62
C TYR A 46 -1.01 7.71 17.21
N LEU A 47 -2.23 8.17 16.87
CA LEU A 47 -2.44 9.57 16.44
C LEU A 47 -2.01 10.63 17.48
N PRO A 48 -2.17 10.45 18.81
CA PRO A 48 -1.73 11.45 19.78
C PRO A 48 -0.23 11.71 19.71
N GLU A 49 0.58 10.65 19.57
CA GLU A 49 2.04 10.78 19.48
C GLU A 49 2.47 11.43 18.16
N ILE A 50 1.79 11.11 17.05
CA ILE A 50 2.03 11.74 15.74
C ILE A 50 1.75 13.25 15.82
N MET A 51 0.61 13.65 16.37
CA MET A 51 0.26 15.08 16.52
C MET A 51 1.25 15.83 17.42
N ARG A 52 1.69 15.21 18.53
CA ARG A 52 2.68 15.79 19.45
C ARG A 52 4.06 15.93 18.82
N ARG A 53 4.50 14.91 18.08
CA ARG A 53 5.78 14.90 17.35
C ARG A 53 5.85 16.06 16.37
N GLU A 54 4.76 16.33 15.64
CA GLU A 54 4.67 17.42 14.67
C GLU A 54 4.26 18.77 15.28
N GLY A 55 3.92 18.79 16.57
CA GLY A 55 3.51 19.98 17.31
C GLY A 55 2.24 20.62 16.75
N ILE A 56 1.21 19.81 16.45
CA ILE A 56 -0.13 20.27 16.05
C ILE A 56 -1.11 20.01 17.19
N ASP A 57 -1.70 21.07 17.74
CA ASP A 57 -2.65 20.95 18.86
C ASP A 57 -4.03 20.50 18.38
N MET A 58 -4.47 21.03 17.25
CA MET A 58 -5.75 20.69 16.65
C MET A 58 -5.57 20.33 15.18
N TRP A 59 -6.00 19.14 14.79
CA TRP A 59 -6.04 18.73 13.38
C TRP A 59 -7.48 18.73 12.89
N VAL A 60 -7.74 19.47 11.80
CA VAL A 60 -9.07 19.61 11.21
C VAL A 60 -9.05 19.02 9.81
N VAL A 61 -9.73 17.89 9.63
CA VAL A 61 -9.91 17.25 8.32
C VAL A 61 -11.28 17.63 7.79
N MET A 62 -11.29 18.38 6.68
CA MET A 62 -12.50 18.91 6.07
C MET A 62 -12.66 18.28 4.69
N SER A 63 -13.83 17.69 4.46
CA SER A 63 -14.11 17.00 3.22
C SER A 63 -15.56 17.22 2.81
N ARG A 64 -15.83 17.07 1.51
CA ARG A 64 -17.20 17.04 1.00
C ARG A 64 -17.44 15.84 0.09
N GLU A 65 -18.69 15.45 -0.01
CA GLU A 65 -19.14 14.40 -0.94
C GLU A 65 -18.69 14.72 -2.37
N TYR A 66 -18.09 13.73 -3.04
CA TYR A 66 -17.54 13.79 -4.40
C TYR A 66 -16.26 14.64 -4.57
N ASN A 67 -15.73 15.21 -3.49
CA ASN A 67 -14.45 15.90 -3.50
C ASN A 67 -13.76 15.67 -2.15
N GLU A 68 -13.37 14.40 -1.96
CA GLU A 68 -12.85 13.93 -0.69
C GLU A 68 -11.35 14.21 -0.52
N ASP A 69 -11.02 14.71 0.67
CA ASP A 69 -9.65 14.69 1.17
C ASP A 69 -9.13 13.24 1.17
N PRO A 70 -7.96 12.92 0.59
CA PRO A 70 -7.48 11.54 0.51
C PRO A 70 -7.37 10.85 1.88
N VAL A 71 -7.07 11.61 2.94
CA VAL A 71 -6.99 11.10 4.32
C VAL A 71 -8.38 10.72 4.85
N ILE A 72 -9.45 11.43 4.48
CA ILE A 72 -10.79 11.20 5.07
C ILE A 72 -11.24 9.74 4.90
N LYS A 73 -10.92 9.12 3.76
CA LYS A 73 -11.33 7.74 3.45
C LYS A 73 -10.79 6.73 4.47
N THR A 74 -9.68 7.05 5.11
CA THR A 74 -9.06 6.23 6.16
C THR A 74 -9.66 6.50 7.54
N LEU A 75 -10.31 7.65 7.75
CA LEU A 75 -10.88 8.10 9.02
C LEU A 75 -12.37 7.79 9.20
N LEU A 76 -13.03 7.31 8.15
CA LEU A 76 -14.45 6.97 8.20
C LEU A 76 -14.65 5.55 8.74
N PRO A 77 -15.76 5.25 9.45
CA PRO A 77 -16.14 3.87 9.72
C PRO A 77 -16.42 3.13 8.39
N ALA A 78 -16.33 1.80 8.41
CA ALA A 78 -16.45 0.96 7.22
C ALA A 78 -17.79 1.11 6.48
N GLU A 79 -18.86 1.43 7.19
CA GLU A 79 -20.20 1.65 6.66
C GLU A 79 -20.33 2.99 5.91
N TRP A 80 -19.35 3.88 6.05
CA TRP A 80 -19.29 5.15 5.34
C TRP A 80 -18.29 5.05 4.19
N LEU A 81 -18.83 4.74 3.00
CA LEU A 81 -18.04 4.54 1.78
C LEU A 81 -17.41 5.84 1.24
N ALA A 82 -17.94 7.00 1.63
CA ALA A 82 -17.49 8.32 1.25
C ALA A 82 -17.91 9.34 2.32
N ALA A 83 -17.35 10.55 2.23
CA ALA A 83 -17.84 11.68 3.02
C ALA A 83 -19.32 11.97 2.66
N ARG A 84 -20.14 12.32 3.65
CA ARG A 84 -21.56 12.61 3.44
C ARG A 84 -21.80 14.11 3.54
N ARG A 85 -22.26 14.75 2.46
CA ARG A 85 -22.31 16.24 2.37
C ARG A 85 -20.98 16.83 2.81
N ARG A 86 -20.97 17.83 3.71
CA ARG A 86 -19.75 18.32 4.37
C ARG A 86 -19.48 17.53 5.64
N THR A 87 -18.34 16.86 5.69
CA THR A 87 -17.83 16.13 6.86
C THR A 87 -16.60 16.85 7.38
N ILE A 88 -16.65 17.29 8.64
CA ILE A 88 -15.54 17.96 9.33
C ILE A 88 -15.22 17.13 10.57
N LEU A 89 -14.03 16.55 10.59
CA LEU A 89 -13.50 15.80 11.72
C LEU A 89 -12.43 16.66 12.40
N VAL A 90 -12.53 16.79 13.73
CA VAL A 90 -11.60 17.55 14.55
C VAL A 90 -10.96 16.61 15.54
N PHE A 91 -9.64 16.65 15.60
CA PHE A 91 -8.83 16.03 16.63
C PHE A 91 -8.21 17.15 17.45
N PHE A 92 -8.30 17.06 18.78
CA PHE A 92 -7.67 18.02 19.67
C PHE A 92 -6.82 17.29 20.70
N ASP A 93 -5.50 17.52 20.64
CA ASP A 93 -4.58 17.06 21.66
C ASP A 93 -4.68 18.00 22.86
N GLN A 94 -5.22 17.46 23.95
CA GLN A 94 -5.41 18.17 25.21
C GLN A 94 -4.10 18.35 26.00
N GLY A 95 -2.98 17.82 25.49
CA GLY A 95 -1.67 17.85 26.11
C GLY A 95 -1.56 16.93 27.33
N GLU A 96 -0.38 16.94 27.97
CA GLU A 96 -0.12 16.28 29.27
C GLU A 96 -0.45 14.77 29.31
N GLY A 97 -0.37 14.08 28.17
CA GLY A 97 -0.68 12.64 28.10
C GLY A 97 -2.17 12.31 28.19
N LYS A 98 -3.06 13.30 28.12
CA LYS A 98 -4.52 13.08 28.04
C LYS A 98 -4.91 12.38 26.74
N GLU A 99 -6.06 11.74 26.77
CA GLU A 99 -6.66 11.13 25.58
C GLU A 99 -7.01 12.22 24.55
N LEU A 100 -6.87 11.87 23.28
CA LEU A 100 -7.20 12.74 22.15
C LEU A 100 -8.71 12.97 22.10
N GLU A 101 -9.14 14.23 22.04
CA GLU A 101 -10.55 14.55 21.82
C GLU A 101 -10.89 14.44 20.33
N THR A 102 -11.92 13.67 19.98
CA THR A 102 -12.36 13.41 18.60
C THR A 102 -13.80 13.87 18.40
N ILE A 103 -13.98 14.87 17.54
CA ILE A 103 -15.26 15.52 17.31
C ILE A 103 -15.64 15.42 15.84
N ALA A 104 -16.90 15.12 15.56
CA ALA A 104 -17.48 15.34 14.25
C ALA A 104 -18.39 16.57 14.30
N VAL A 105 -18.09 17.59 13.50
CA VAL A 105 -19.01 18.71 13.26
C VAL A 105 -20.01 18.27 12.20
N SER A 106 -20.79 17.24 12.51
CA SER A 106 -21.82 16.62 11.66
C SER A 106 -23.08 16.40 12.47
N ARG A 107 -24.21 16.09 11.82
CA ARG A 107 -25.48 15.85 12.54
C ARG A 107 -25.48 14.58 13.40
N TYR A 108 -24.64 13.62 13.05
CA TYR A 108 -24.58 12.30 13.66
C TYR A 108 -23.12 11.94 13.97
N ASP A 109 -22.94 11.00 14.89
CA ASP A 109 -21.64 10.41 15.18
C ASP A 109 -21.05 9.81 13.88
N VAL A 110 -19.72 9.93 13.73
CA VAL A 110 -18.99 9.30 12.63
C VAL A 110 -18.32 8.06 13.22
N GLY A 111 -19.04 6.94 13.16
CA GLY A 111 -18.67 5.71 13.83
C GLY A 111 -18.66 5.86 15.35
N SER A 112 -17.89 5.02 16.02
CA SER A 112 -17.62 5.09 17.47
C SER A 112 -16.61 6.20 17.82
N VAL A 113 -15.68 6.48 16.90
CA VAL A 113 -14.52 7.35 17.11
C VAL A 113 -14.90 8.81 17.28
N PHE A 114 -15.77 9.37 16.43
CA PHE A 114 -16.07 10.81 16.49
C PHE A 114 -17.49 11.06 16.99
N LYS A 115 -17.59 11.89 18.03
CA LYS A 115 -18.87 12.30 18.59
C LYS A 115 -19.42 13.53 17.90
N SER A 116 -20.70 13.49 17.55
CA SER A 116 -21.42 14.61 16.97
C SER A 116 -21.40 15.81 17.92
N ALA A 117 -20.96 16.97 17.43
CA ALA A 117 -21.02 18.23 18.15
C ALA A 117 -21.80 19.31 17.39
N TRP A 118 -22.62 18.93 16.40
CA TRP A 118 -23.41 19.88 15.63
C TRP A 118 -24.91 19.55 15.63
N ASN A 119 -25.66 20.42 16.29
CA ASN A 119 -27.12 20.47 16.20
C ASN A 119 -27.52 21.58 15.24
N LYS A 120 -28.04 21.22 14.06
CA LYS A 120 -28.40 22.19 13.00
C LYS A 120 -29.55 23.10 13.43
N GLU A 121 -30.47 22.60 14.26
CA GLU A 121 -31.62 23.35 14.72
C GLU A 121 -31.22 24.46 15.70
N GLN A 122 -30.14 24.27 16.46
CA GLN A 122 -29.58 25.28 17.37
C GLN A 122 -28.59 26.24 16.68
N GLN A 123 -27.74 25.69 15.81
CA GLN A 123 -26.75 26.46 15.04
C GLN A 123 -26.83 26.02 13.56
N PRO A 124 -27.62 26.70 12.72
CA PRO A 124 -27.83 26.32 11.32
C PRO A 124 -26.56 26.33 10.47
N ASP A 125 -25.55 27.11 10.88
CA ASP A 125 -24.27 27.23 10.19
C ASP A 125 -23.23 26.27 10.80
N GLN A 126 -22.86 25.24 10.03
CA GLN A 126 -21.87 24.24 10.42
C GLN A 126 -20.48 24.85 10.65
N TRP A 127 -20.11 25.89 9.89
CA TRP A 127 -18.82 26.58 10.06
C TRP A 127 -18.81 27.42 11.32
N ALA A 128 -19.92 28.09 11.64
CA ALA A 128 -20.06 28.81 12.90
C ALA A 128 -19.88 27.86 14.10
N ARG A 129 -20.46 26.64 14.03
CA ARG A 129 -20.25 25.64 15.09
C ARG A 129 -18.78 25.20 15.20
N LEU A 130 -18.08 25.00 14.08
CA LEU A 130 -16.64 24.71 14.11
C LEU A 130 -15.84 25.85 14.76
N ALA A 131 -16.18 27.11 14.45
CA ALA A 131 -15.52 28.27 15.05
C ALA A 131 -15.74 28.35 16.57
N GLU A 132 -16.95 28.05 17.06
CA GLU A 132 -17.23 27.92 18.49
C GLU A 132 -16.36 26.83 19.14
N ILE A 133 -16.28 25.64 18.52
CA ILE A 133 -15.45 24.53 18.99
C ILE A 133 -13.99 24.96 19.11
N ILE A 134 -13.44 25.61 18.08
CA ILE A 134 -12.06 26.11 18.09
C ILE A 134 -11.85 27.15 19.18
N LYS A 135 -12.81 28.05 19.38
CA LYS A 135 -12.74 29.08 20.42
C LYS A 135 -12.78 28.50 21.83
N GLU A 136 -13.62 27.49 22.06
CA GLU A 136 -13.72 26.76 23.33
C GLU A 136 -12.40 26.08 23.72
N ARG A 137 -11.68 25.47 22.75
CA ARG A 137 -10.39 24.80 22.97
C ARG A 137 -9.18 25.74 22.94
N ASN A 138 -9.27 26.84 22.20
CA ASN A 138 -8.20 27.83 21.99
C ASN A 138 -6.80 27.23 21.66
N PRO A 139 -6.69 26.40 20.60
CA PRO A 139 -5.40 25.80 20.20
C PRO A 139 -4.37 26.87 19.82
N GLN A 140 -3.07 26.57 19.92
CA GLN A 140 -1.99 27.44 19.43
C GLN A 140 -1.68 27.20 17.95
N LYS A 141 -1.81 25.95 17.48
CA LYS A 141 -1.66 25.54 16.07
C LYS A 141 -2.84 24.70 15.61
N ILE A 142 -3.42 25.11 14.49
CA ILE A 142 -4.54 24.42 13.83
C ILE A 142 -4.03 23.86 12.50
N GLY A 143 -3.83 22.56 12.42
CA GLY A 143 -3.40 21.88 11.22
C GLY A 143 -4.57 21.60 10.27
N VAL A 144 -4.38 21.88 8.98
CA VAL A 144 -5.25 21.42 7.88
C VAL A 144 -4.44 20.69 6.82
N ASN A 145 -5.03 19.70 6.15
CA ASN A 145 -4.34 18.90 5.13
C ASN A 145 -4.04 19.73 3.89
N LYS A 146 -2.84 20.32 3.85
CA LYS A 146 -2.35 21.13 2.74
C LYS A 146 -0.90 20.77 2.49
N SER A 147 -0.55 20.41 1.27
CA SER A 147 0.81 20.02 0.90
C SER A 147 1.12 20.46 -0.52
N GLU A 148 2.38 20.86 -0.77
CA GLU A 148 2.84 21.16 -2.13
C GLU A 148 3.37 19.91 -2.84
N TYR A 149 3.88 18.93 -2.09
CA TYR A 149 4.66 17.80 -2.63
C TYR A 149 4.06 16.42 -2.33
N PHE A 150 3.20 16.31 -1.31
CA PHE A 150 2.55 15.06 -0.92
C PHE A 150 1.05 15.14 -1.23
N GLY A 151 0.65 14.71 -2.43
CA GLY A 151 -0.75 14.82 -2.88
C GLY A 151 -1.78 14.16 -1.96
N LEU A 152 -1.41 13.06 -1.28
CA LEU A 152 -2.29 12.41 -0.29
C LEU A 152 -2.50 13.23 0.99
N ALA A 153 -1.68 14.25 1.23
CA ALA A 153 -1.77 15.18 2.35
C ALA A 153 -2.25 16.58 1.92
N ASP A 154 -2.59 16.79 0.64
CA ASP A 154 -3.13 18.03 0.08
C ASP A 154 -4.65 17.95 -0.18
N GLY A 155 -5.39 17.49 0.83
CA GLY A 155 -6.82 17.22 0.66
C GLY A 155 -7.75 18.41 0.90
N VAL A 156 -7.27 19.49 1.52
CA VAL A 156 -8.12 20.65 1.79
C VAL A 156 -8.39 21.43 0.51
N VAL A 157 -9.64 21.37 0.06
CA VAL A 157 -10.05 22.08 -1.16
C VAL A 157 -10.11 23.58 -0.92
N ALA A 158 -9.67 24.36 -1.91
CA ALA A 158 -9.50 25.81 -1.80
C ALA A 158 -10.73 26.55 -1.26
N THR A 159 -11.93 26.18 -1.70
CA THR A 159 -13.18 26.80 -1.25
C THR A 159 -13.47 26.50 0.22
N ASP A 160 -13.32 25.24 0.68
CA ASP A 160 -13.54 24.93 2.11
C ASP A 160 -12.46 25.58 2.99
N TYR A 161 -11.22 25.66 2.50
CA TYR A 161 -10.16 26.37 3.21
C TYR A 161 -10.46 27.86 3.40
N GLN A 162 -11.00 28.52 2.37
CA GLN A 162 -11.41 29.92 2.46
C GLN A 162 -12.58 30.10 3.43
N GLU A 163 -13.65 29.33 3.27
CA GLU A 163 -14.83 29.39 4.15
C GLU A 163 -14.45 29.12 5.62
N PHE A 164 -13.59 28.13 5.85
CA PHE A 164 -13.04 27.81 7.16
C PHE A 164 -12.32 29.03 7.77
N LYS A 165 -11.40 29.64 7.03
CA LYS A 165 -10.63 30.79 7.51
C LYS A 165 -11.50 32.01 7.80
N GLU A 166 -12.53 32.23 7.01
CA GLU A 166 -13.50 33.32 7.23
C GLU A 166 -14.30 33.07 8.51
N ALA A 167 -14.80 31.84 8.70
CA ALA A 167 -15.64 31.47 9.84
C ALA A 167 -14.92 31.54 11.19
N ILE A 168 -13.66 31.08 11.28
CA ILE A 168 -12.91 31.06 12.55
C ILE A 168 -12.37 32.43 12.97
N GLY A 169 -12.43 33.42 12.06
CA GLY A 169 -11.99 34.79 12.30
C GLY A 169 -10.48 34.96 12.43
N SER A 170 -10.01 36.19 12.20
CA SER A 170 -8.59 36.52 12.02
C SER A 170 -7.66 36.13 13.18
N GLN A 171 -8.20 36.02 14.41
CA GLN A 171 -7.46 35.54 15.58
C GLN A 171 -6.99 34.09 15.41
N PHE A 172 -7.87 33.19 14.93
CA PHE A 172 -7.56 31.79 14.75
C PHE A 172 -7.01 31.49 13.35
N SER A 173 -7.41 32.24 12.32
CA SER A 173 -6.88 32.02 10.95
C SER A 173 -5.37 32.23 10.85
N LYS A 174 -4.76 33.00 11.76
CA LYS A 174 -3.29 33.17 11.87
C LYS A 174 -2.56 31.97 12.48
N LYS A 175 -3.30 31.11 13.19
CA LYS A 175 -2.80 29.87 13.82
C LYS A 175 -2.92 28.66 12.89
N VAL A 176 -3.55 28.83 11.72
CA VAL A 176 -3.73 27.76 10.75
C VAL A 176 -2.41 27.49 10.03
N VAL A 177 -1.97 26.24 10.08
CA VAL A 177 -0.72 25.74 9.49
C VAL A 177 -1.01 24.48 8.67
N SER A 178 -0.04 24.05 7.86
CA SER A 178 -0.13 22.76 7.18
C SER A 178 -0.06 21.61 8.21
N ALA A 179 -0.93 20.62 8.05
CA ALA A 179 -0.90 19.34 8.74
C ALA A 179 -0.20 18.25 7.91
N GLU A 180 0.54 18.59 6.86
CA GLU A 180 1.17 17.65 5.92
C GLU A 180 1.87 16.50 6.65
N LYS A 181 2.73 16.81 7.63
CA LYS A 181 3.47 15.77 8.38
C LYS A 181 2.60 14.93 9.31
N VAL A 182 1.50 15.48 9.83
CA VAL A 182 0.51 14.71 10.61
C VAL A 182 -0.24 13.75 9.69
N ALA A 183 -0.65 14.22 8.52
CA ALA A 183 -1.32 13.39 7.51
C ALA A 183 -0.39 12.29 6.99
N ILE A 184 0.88 12.60 6.66
CA ILE A 184 1.89 11.61 6.29
C ILE A 184 2.08 10.61 7.43
N GLY A 185 2.35 11.07 8.65
CA GLY A 185 2.53 10.22 9.83
C GLY A 185 1.34 9.28 10.06
N TRP A 186 0.12 9.78 9.90
CA TRP A 186 -1.10 8.96 9.97
C TRP A 186 -1.16 7.90 8.87
N LEU A 187 -0.83 8.26 7.63
CA LEU A 187 -0.92 7.38 6.47
C LEU A 187 0.23 6.36 6.39
N GLU A 188 1.42 6.67 6.90
CA GLU A 188 2.59 5.79 6.83
C GLU A 188 2.64 4.78 7.99
N THR A 189 2.20 5.20 9.19
CA THR A 189 2.33 4.39 10.40
C THR A 189 1.40 3.17 10.33
N ARG A 190 1.95 1.98 10.54
CA ARG A 190 1.19 0.73 10.76
C ARG A 190 1.10 0.44 12.25
N THR A 191 -0.09 0.08 12.72
CA THR A 191 -0.26 -0.38 14.11
C THR A 191 0.12 -1.84 14.28
N GLU A 192 0.39 -2.27 15.51
CA GLU A 192 0.52 -3.70 15.83
C GLU A 192 -0.69 -4.52 15.37
N ALA A 193 -1.90 -3.97 15.51
CA ALA A 193 -3.13 -4.66 15.10
C ALA A 193 -3.26 -4.76 13.57
N GLU A 194 -2.79 -3.77 12.81
CA GLU A 194 -2.68 -3.85 11.35
C GLU A 194 -1.62 -4.89 10.96
N MET A 195 -0.44 -4.86 11.59
CA MET A 195 0.64 -5.81 11.31
C MET A 195 0.34 -7.25 11.72
N ALA A 196 -0.64 -7.48 12.61
CA ALA A 196 -1.13 -8.82 12.93
C ALA A 196 -1.97 -9.44 11.80
N ILE A 197 -2.54 -8.64 10.91
CA ILE A 197 -3.36 -9.12 9.78
C ILE A 197 -2.67 -8.96 8.43
N TYR A 198 -1.75 -8.00 8.29
CA TYR A 198 -1.12 -7.67 7.02
C TYR A 198 -0.40 -8.88 6.36
N PRO A 199 0.33 -9.75 7.09
CA PRO A 199 0.93 -10.96 6.51
C PRO A 199 -0.07 -11.87 5.79
N HIS A 200 -1.29 -11.99 6.32
CA HIS A 200 -2.36 -12.76 5.66
C HIS A 200 -2.84 -12.07 4.38
N ILE A 201 -2.93 -10.74 4.37
CA ILE A 201 -3.33 -9.96 3.20
C ILE A 201 -2.30 -10.10 2.07
N VAL A 202 -1.02 -9.96 2.40
CA VAL A 202 0.11 -10.14 1.47
C VAL A 202 0.13 -11.59 0.95
N GLY A 203 -0.06 -12.58 1.82
CA GLY A 203 -0.12 -13.99 1.42
C GLY A 203 -1.27 -14.34 0.47
N ILE A 204 -2.42 -13.66 0.56
CA ILE A 204 -3.49 -13.82 -0.44
C ILE A 204 -3.01 -13.39 -1.83
N SER A 205 -2.29 -12.26 -1.91
CA SER A 205 -1.75 -11.76 -3.18
C SER A 205 -0.72 -12.73 -3.76
N HIS A 206 0.18 -13.26 -2.94
CA HIS A 206 1.13 -14.31 -3.34
C HIS A 206 0.47 -15.55 -3.91
N GLU A 207 -0.58 -16.08 -3.28
CA GLU A 207 -1.26 -17.28 -3.80
C GLU A 207 -2.01 -16.99 -5.11
N ILE A 208 -2.51 -15.76 -5.33
CA ILE A 208 -3.09 -15.36 -6.62
C ILE A 208 -2.02 -15.31 -7.71
N ILE A 209 -0.87 -14.70 -7.44
CA ILE A 209 0.25 -14.64 -8.40
C ILE A 209 0.74 -16.05 -8.74
N LYS A 210 0.91 -16.91 -7.74
CA LYS A 210 1.34 -18.29 -7.91
C LYS A 210 0.36 -19.13 -8.73
N GLU A 211 -0.96 -18.95 -8.54
CA GLU A 211 -1.95 -19.61 -9.39
C GLU A 211 -1.94 -19.05 -10.82
N ALA A 212 -1.81 -17.72 -10.98
CA ALA A 212 -1.70 -17.08 -12.28
C ALA A 212 -0.50 -17.62 -13.07
N PHE A 213 0.63 -17.83 -12.40
CA PHE A 213 1.84 -18.46 -12.94
C PHE A 213 1.84 -19.98 -12.77
N SER A 214 0.73 -20.63 -13.11
CA SER A 214 0.62 -22.08 -13.11
C SER A 214 -0.05 -22.60 -14.37
N SER A 215 0.07 -23.91 -14.60
CA SER A 215 -0.60 -24.61 -15.70
C SER A 215 -2.12 -24.67 -15.55
N LYS A 216 -2.68 -24.25 -14.41
CA LYS A 216 -4.13 -24.04 -14.25
C LYS A 216 -4.63 -22.86 -15.11
N VAL A 217 -3.78 -21.87 -15.36
CA VAL A 217 -4.12 -20.61 -16.04
C VAL A 217 -3.39 -20.48 -17.38
N ILE A 218 -2.12 -20.85 -17.42
CA ILE A 218 -1.27 -20.67 -18.60
C ILE A 218 -1.19 -21.99 -19.37
N THR A 219 -1.61 -21.93 -20.63
CA THR A 219 -1.30 -22.94 -21.66
C THR A 219 -0.33 -22.33 -22.66
N PRO A 220 0.96 -22.72 -22.65
CA PRO A 220 1.95 -22.18 -23.57
C PRO A 220 1.57 -22.37 -25.04
N GLY A 221 1.78 -21.35 -25.86
CA GLY A 221 1.37 -21.29 -27.26
C GLY A 221 -0.09 -20.91 -27.50
N VAL A 222 -0.88 -20.72 -26.43
CA VAL A 222 -2.31 -20.36 -26.50
C VAL A 222 -2.61 -19.13 -25.66
N THR A 223 -2.30 -19.18 -24.37
CA THR A 223 -2.61 -18.09 -23.42
C THR A 223 -1.74 -16.86 -23.72
N THR A 224 -2.37 -15.68 -23.72
CA THR A 224 -1.68 -14.40 -23.85
C THR A 224 -1.42 -13.75 -22.48
N THR A 225 -0.51 -12.79 -22.42
CA THR A 225 -0.31 -11.96 -21.22
C THR A 225 -1.60 -11.27 -20.76
N GLU A 226 -2.41 -10.79 -21.71
CA GLU A 226 -3.68 -10.12 -21.44
C GLU A 226 -4.72 -11.08 -20.84
N ASP A 227 -4.76 -12.35 -21.29
CA ASP A 227 -5.65 -13.36 -20.70
C ASP A 227 -5.34 -13.58 -19.21
N VAL A 228 -4.05 -13.61 -18.85
CA VAL A 228 -3.61 -13.74 -17.45
C VAL A 228 -3.98 -12.50 -16.64
N VAL A 229 -3.81 -11.29 -17.18
CA VAL A 229 -4.24 -10.04 -16.53
C VAL A 229 -5.74 -10.05 -16.22
N TRP A 230 -6.59 -10.42 -17.19
CA TRP A 230 -8.03 -10.50 -16.95
C TRP A 230 -8.40 -11.62 -15.99
N TRP A 231 -7.75 -12.78 -16.10
CA TRP A 231 -7.92 -13.86 -15.14
C TRP A 231 -7.63 -13.40 -13.70
N MET A 232 -6.53 -12.69 -13.47
CA MET A 232 -6.19 -12.17 -12.14
C MET A 232 -7.28 -11.22 -11.61
N ARG A 233 -7.82 -10.34 -12.47
CA ARG A 233 -8.90 -9.42 -12.08
C ARG A 233 -10.20 -10.14 -11.75
N ASP A 234 -10.57 -11.14 -12.53
CA ASP A 234 -11.76 -11.96 -12.27
C ASP A 234 -11.59 -12.77 -11.00
N LYS A 235 -10.41 -13.36 -10.76
CA LYS A 235 -10.08 -14.08 -9.54
C LYS A 235 -10.21 -13.19 -8.29
N VAL A 236 -9.66 -11.97 -8.34
CA VAL A 236 -9.78 -11.00 -7.24
C VAL A 236 -11.26 -10.69 -6.95
N ARG A 237 -12.10 -10.55 -7.98
CA ARG A 237 -13.55 -10.31 -7.80
C ARG A 237 -14.29 -11.52 -7.26
N GLU A 238 -13.94 -12.72 -7.70
CA GLU A 238 -14.48 -13.99 -7.17
C GLU A 238 -14.23 -14.12 -5.67
N LEU A 239 -13.05 -13.71 -5.20
CA LEU A 239 -12.69 -13.67 -3.78
C LEU A 239 -13.37 -12.51 -3.01
N GLY A 240 -14.18 -11.69 -3.68
CA GLY A 240 -14.82 -10.52 -3.08
C GLY A 240 -13.83 -9.41 -2.73
N LEU A 241 -12.72 -9.31 -3.45
CA LEU A 241 -11.67 -8.32 -3.27
C LEU A 241 -11.68 -7.31 -4.43
N VAL A 242 -10.78 -6.33 -4.39
CA VAL A 242 -10.55 -5.36 -5.47
C VAL A 242 -9.04 -5.27 -5.72
N THR A 243 -8.65 -4.90 -6.93
CA THR A 243 -7.29 -4.41 -7.22
C THR A 243 -7.27 -2.90 -7.06
N TRP A 244 -6.13 -2.32 -6.64
CA TRP A 244 -5.98 -0.86 -6.57
C TRP A 244 -5.44 -0.25 -7.86
N PHE A 245 -4.87 -1.08 -8.74
CA PHE A 245 -4.48 -0.75 -10.11
C PHE A 245 -4.87 -1.88 -11.07
N HIS A 246 -4.55 -1.71 -12.34
CA HIS A 246 -4.71 -2.75 -13.35
C HIS A 246 -3.40 -3.53 -13.45
N PRO A 247 -3.39 -4.85 -13.19
CA PRO A 247 -2.15 -5.63 -13.21
C PRO A 247 -1.46 -5.60 -14.57
N THR A 248 -0.17 -5.91 -14.59
CA THR A 248 0.58 -6.18 -15.83
C THR A 248 1.16 -7.58 -15.83
N ILE A 249 1.33 -8.13 -17.03
CA ILE A 249 2.08 -9.35 -17.29
C ILE A 249 3.01 -9.08 -18.47
N ASP A 250 4.29 -9.33 -18.26
CA ASP A 250 5.37 -8.99 -19.17
C ASP A 250 6.17 -10.22 -19.57
N ILE A 251 6.82 -10.16 -20.73
CA ILE A 251 7.65 -11.23 -21.24
C ILE A 251 9.04 -10.71 -21.58
N GLN A 252 10.06 -11.37 -21.05
CA GLN A 252 11.44 -11.31 -21.53
C GLN A 252 11.81 -12.68 -22.11
N ARG A 253 12.29 -12.71 -23.36
CA ARG A 253 12.67 -13.95 -24.05
C ARG A 253 13.89 -13.77 -24.93
N ALA A 254 14.50 -14.86 -25.39
CA ALA A 254 15.62 -14.86 -26.31
C ALA A 254 15.20 -14.42 -27.73
N ASP A 255 14.99 -13.13 -27.92
CA ASP A 255 14.68 -12.49 -29.20
C ASP A 255 15.74 -11.43 -29.55
N PRO A 256 15.88 -11.03 -30.83
CA PRO A 256 16.83 -10.02 -31.26
C PRO A 256 16.41 -8.58 -30.91
N GLU A 257 15.24 -8.37 -30.31
CA GLU A 257 14.79 -7.02 -29.94
C GLU A 257 15.54 -6.54 -28.69
N ARG A 258 16.12 -5.33 -28.77
CA ARG A 258 16.73 -4.68 -27.61
C ARG A 258 15.63 -4.27 -26.63
N PHE A 259 15.83 -4.63 -25.36
CA PHE A 259 14.97 -4.17 -24.26
C PHE A 259 15.04 -2.64 -24.13
N ASP A 260 13.91 -1.95 -24.33
CA ASP A 260 13.81 -0.49 -24.14
C ASP A 260 13.15 -0.16 -22.79
N HIS A 261 13.99 0.18 -21.83
CA HIS A 261 13.63 0.59 -20.48
C HIS A 261 12.56 1.69 -20.38
N LEU A 262 12.57 2.69 -21.27
CA LEU A 262 11.63 3.79 -21.20
C LEU A 262 10.22 3.31 -21.58
N ARG A 263 10.11 2.28 -22.42
CA ARG A 263 8.84 1.78 -22.93
C ARG A 263 8.07 0.98 -21.88
N THR A 264 8.75 0.15 -21.07
CA THR A 264 8.11 -0.73 -20.07
C THR A 264 7.45 0.04 -18.92
N PHE A 265 8.07 1.12 -18.44
CA PHE A 265 7.48 1.93 -17.35
C PHE A 265 6.51 3.02 -17.82
N SER A 266 6.59 3.44 -19.10
CA SER A 266 5.75 4.53 -19.63
C SER A 266 4.55 4.06 -20.46
N LYS A 267 4.53 2.79 -20.88
CA LYS A 267 3.46 2.21 -21.69
C LYS A 267 3.17 0.79 -21.26
N ARG A 268 1.89 0.41 -21.33
CA ARG A 268 1.49 -0.98 -21.11
C ARG A 268 2.17 -1.89 -22.14
N PRO A 269 2.54 -3.12 -21.74
CA PRO A 269 3.09 -4.11 -22.66
C PRO A 269 2.06 -4.45 -23.74
N GLU A 270 2.50 -4.68 -24.97
CA GLU A 270 1.62 -5.19 -26.03
C GLU A 270 1.27 -6.66 -25.71
N PRO A 271 0.03 -7.12 -25.96
CA PRO A 271 -0.34 -8.51 -25.70
C PRO A 271 0.57 -9.49 -26.43
N GLY A 272 1.22 -10.37 -25.67
CA GLY A 272 2.12 -11.40 -26.20
C GLY A 272 1.59 -12.80 -25.91
N VAL A 273 1.68 -13.71 -26.89
CA VAL A 273 1.44 -15.14 -26.62
C VAL A 273 2.60 -15.66 -25.77
N ILE A 274 2.26 -16.34 -24.67
CA ILE A 274 3.21 -16.95 -23.75
C ILE A 274 3.74 -18.23 -24.38
N MET A 275 5.06 -18.36 -24.51
CA MET A 275 5.73 -19.47 -25.19
C MET A 275 6.69 -20.20 -24.24
N PRO A 276 7.00 -21.49 -24.51
CA PRO A 276 8.09 -22.19 -23.83
C PRO A 276 9.42 -21.43 -23.97
N GLY A 277 10.10 -21.22 -22.84
CA GLY A 277 11.36 -20.50 -22.73
C GLY A 277 11.22 -19.00 -22.40
N ASP A 278 10.00 -18.51 -22.20
CA ASP A 278 9.74 -17.14 -21.77
C ASP A 278 9.99 -16.97 -20.26
N LEU A 279 10.66 -15.87 -19.89
CA LEU A 279 10.66 -15.34 -18.52
C LEU A 279 9.50 -14.35 -18.40
N LEU A 280 8.53 -14.72 -17.58
CA LEU A 280 7.36 -13.93 -17.26
C LEU A 280 7.63 -13.08 -16.02
N HIS A 281 7.02 -11.90 -15.98
CA HIS A 281 6.98 -11.00 -14.83
C HIS A 281 5.55 -10.51 -14.65
N CYS A 282 5.14 -10.28 -13.40
CA CYS A 282 3.89 -9.59 -13.10
C CYS A 282 4.16 -8.35 -12.25
N ASP A 283 3.22 -7.43 -12.32
CA ASP A 283 3.01 -6.37 -11.32
C ASP A 283 1.54 -6.42 -10.88
N PHE A 284 1.31 -6.73 -9.61
CA PHE A 284 -0.01 -7.08 -9.10
C PHE A 284 -0.23 -6.65 -7.64
N GLY A 285 -1.43 -6.10 -7.37
CA GLY A 285 -1.80 -5.69 -6.02
C GLY A 285 -3.31 -5.64 -5.77
N ILE A 286 -3.71 -6.12 -4.59
CA ILE A 286 -5.09 -6.09 -4.08
C ILE A 286 -5.27 -5.02 -2.98
N THR A 287 -6.51 -4.56 -2.79
CA THR A 287 -6.93 -3.89 -1.55
C THR A 287 -7.81 -4.83 -0.73
N TYR A 288 -7.44 -5.05 0.53
CA TYR A 288 -8.22 -5.80 1.49
C TYR A 288 -8.15 -5.17 2.87
N LEU A 289 -9.29 -5.02 3.55
CA LEU A 289 -9.39 -4.35 4.86
C LEU A 289 -8.77 -2.93 4.87
N ARG A 290 -8.85 -2.23 3.72
CA ARG A 290 -8.24 -0.92 3.41
C ARG A 290 -6.71 -0.91 3.30
N LEU A 291 -6.04 -2.05 3.45
CA LEU A 291 -4.61 -2.16 3.20
C LEU A 291 -4.39 -2.65 1.76
N ASN A 292 -3.37 -2.12 1.11
CA ASN A 292 -2.97 -2.49 -0.24
C ASN A 292 -1.78 -3.43 -0.21
N THR A 293 -1.66 -4.20 -1.27
CA THR A 293 -0.47 -4.98 -1.62
C THR A 293 0.03 -4.53 -2.98
N ASP A 294 1.30 -4.74 -3.28
CA ASP A 294 1.99 -4.34 -4.49
C ASP A 294 3.21 -5.26 -4.65
N GLN A 295 3.18 -6.10 -5.66
CA GLN A 295 4.06 -7.26 -5.76
C GLN A 295 4.48 -7.53 -7.19
N GLN A 296 5.78 -7.77 -7.36
CA GLN A 296 6.39 -8.11 -8.62
C GLN A 296 7.18 -9.41 -8.47
N GLN A 297 6.75 -10.42 -9.22
CA GLN A 297 7.33 -11.76 -9.16
C GLN A 297 7.55 -12.32 -10.56
N HIS A 298 8.51 -13.25 -10.67
CA HIS A 298 8.91 -13.88 -11.92
C HIS A 298 8.45 -15.33 -12.02
N ALA A 299 8.15 -15.75 -13.23
CA ALA A 299 7.95 -17.16 -13.57
C ALA A 299 8.68 -17.51 -14.86
N TYR A 300 9.05 -18.77 -15.03
CA TYR A 300 9.68 -19.26 -16.24
C TYR A 300 8.87 -20.40 -16.83
N VAL A 301 8.59 -20.33 -18.13
CA VAL A 301 7.89 -21.38 -18.86
C VAL A 301 8.93 -22.37 -19.38
N LEU A 302 8.88 -23.62 -18.90
CA LEU A 302 9.87 -24.62 -19.30
C LEU A 302 9.80 -24.94 -20.80
N ARG A 303 10.96 -25.07 -21.44
CA ARG A 303 11.07 -25.68 -22.78
C ARG A 303 10.87 -27.19 -22.69
N PRO A 304 10.49 -27.84 -23.80
CA PRO A 304 10.47 -29.29 -23.86
C PRO A 304 11.82 -29.91 -23.43
N GLY A 305 11.78 -30.73 -22.38
CA GLY A 305 12.95 -31.41 -21.82
C GLY A 305 13.64 -30.68 -20.67
N GLU A 306 13.29 -29.42 -20.38
CA GLU A 306 13.73 -28.74 -19.17
C GLU A 306 12.91 -29.20 -17.96
N THR A 307 13.55 -29.26 -16.80
CA THR A 307 12.93 -29.62 -15.52
C THR A 307 13.14 -28.56 -14.44
N GLN A 308 13.93 -27.53 -14.74
CA GLN A 308 14.28 -26.44 -13.84
C GLN A 308 14.53 -25.17 -14.64
N VAL A 309 14.50 -24.03 -13.95
CA VAL A 309 14.90 -22.74 -14.51
C VAL A 309 16.39 -22.79 -14.90
N PRO A 310 16.78 -22.28 -16.08
CA PRO A 310 18.18 -22.25 -16.49
C PRO A 310 19.08 -21.48 -15.52
N ASP A 311 20.28 -22.00 -15.28
CA ASP A 311 21.24 -21.45 -14.30
C ASP A 311 21.57 -19.97 -14.53
N TYR A 312 21.61 -19.52 -15.78
CA TYR A 312 21.86 -18.11 -16.12
C TYR A 312 20.73 -17.17 -15.67
N LEU A 313 19.47 -17.62 -15.67
CA LEU A 313 18.34 -16.85 -15.13
C LEU A 313 18.32 -16.91 -13.61
N THR A 314 18.64 -18.06 -13.02
CA THR A 314 18.80 -18.18 -11.56
C THR A 314 19.86 -17.21 -11.05
N LYS A 315 21.03 -17.13 -11.71
CA LYS A 315 22.08 -16.18 -11.35
C LYS A 315 21.63 -14.72 -11.49
N ALA A 316 20.88 -14.37 -12.53
CA ALA A 316 20.31 -13.03 -12.65
C ALA A 316 19.33 -12.73 -11.52
N PHE A 317 18.52 -13.71 -11.13
CA PHE A 317 17.57 -13.60 -10.02
C PHE A 317 18.27 -13.37 -8.68
N ASP A 318 19.36 -14.11 -8.42
CA ASP A 318 20.19 -13.94 -7.24
C ASP A 318 20.79 -12.52 -7.14
N ASN A 319 21.14 -11.88 -8.27
CA ASN A 319 21.57 -10.49 -8.28
C ASN A 319 20.44 -9.53 -7.83
N GLY A 320 19.19 -9.81 -8.22
CA GLY A 320 18.01 -9.06 -7.76
C GLY A 320 17.80 -9.19 -6.25
N ASN A 321 17.85 -10.42 -5.72
CA ASN A 321 17.76 -10.67 -4.28
C ASN A 321 18.91 -10.03 -3.50
N ARG A 322 20.13 -10.06 -4.06
CA ARG A 322 21.27 -9.39 -3.46
C ARG A 322 21.08 -7.87 -3.39
N LEU A 323 20.49 -7.27 -4.43
CA LEU A 323 20.14 -5.85 -4.42
C LEU A 323 19.10 -5.52 -3.34
N GLN A 324 18.09 -6.37 -3.16
CA GLN A 324 17.14 -6.25 -2.06
C GLN A 324 17.81 -6.30 -0.67
N ASP A 325 18.77 -7.21 -0.47
CA ASP A 325 19.52 -7.30 0.80
C ASP A 325 20.33 -6.02 1.07
N ILE A 326 21.03 -5.52 0.06
CA ILE A 326 21.81 -4.28 0.15
C ILE A 326 20.87 -3.11 0.49
N PHE A 327 19.76 -2.99 -0.22
CA PHE A 327 18.85 -1.88 -0.08
C PHE A 327 18.18 -1.86 1.29
N THR A 328 17.57 -2.97 1.70
CA THR A 328 16.89 -3.09 3.01
C THR A 328 17.88 -2.99 4.17
N GLY A 329 19.12 -3.46 4.01
CA GLY A 329 20.19 -3.32 4.99
C GLY A 329 20.64 -1.88 5.25
N ASN A 330 20.31 -0.95 4.34
CA ASN A 330 20.62 0.48 4.49
C ASN A 330 19.51 1.30 5.17
N PHE A 331 18.39 0.69 5.57
CA PHE A 331 17.35 1.39 6.31
C PHE A 331 17.81 1.73 7.73
N LYS A 332 17.49 2.93 8.18
CA LYS A 332 17.74 3.38 9.56
C LYS A 332 16.84 4.56 9.87
N GLU A 333 16.30 4.60 11.09
CA GLU A 333 15.43 5.70 11.52
C GLU A 333 16.15 7.04 11.37
N GLY A 334 15.43 8.01 10.80
CA GLY A 334 15.94 9.36 10.58
C GLY A 334 16.81 9.55 9.32
N ARG A 335 17.23 8.47 8.63
CA ARG A 335 17.85 8.61 7.30
C ARG A 335 16.82 9.09 6.28
N THR A 336 17.24 9.89 5.33
CA THR A 336 16.37 10.26 4.21
C THR A 336 16.32 9.15 3.16
N GLY A 337 15.27 9.14 2.34
CA GLY A 337 15.20 8.23 1.19
C GLY A 337 16.36 8.40 0.21
N ASN A 338 16.81 9.65 0.01
CA ASN A 338 17.95 9.97 -0.85
C ASN A 338 19.28 9.43 -0.31
N GLU A 339 19.47 9.42 1.01
CA GLU A 339 20.64 8.80 1.64
C GLU A 339 20.66 7.29 1.42
N VAL A 340 19.53 6.61 1.69
CA VAL A 340 19.40 5.16 1.50
C VAL A 340 19.58 4.76 0.05
N LEU A 341 18.96 5.49 -0.89
CA LEU A 341 19.10 5.28 -2.33
C LEU A 341 20.56 5.36 -2.74
N LYS A 342 21.25 6.44 -2.36
CA LYS A 342 22.65 6.66 -2.72
C LYS A 342 23.55 5.54 -2.20
N MET A 343 23.46 5.24 -0.91
CA MET A 343 24.28 4.19 -0.27
C MET A 343 24.07 2.83 -0.93
N SER A 344 22.81 2.48 -1.21
CA SER A 344 22.45 1.18 -1.79
C SER A 344 22.94 1.04 -3.22
N ARG A 345 22.81 2.11 -4.02
CA ARG A 345 23.31 2.12 -5.40
C ARG A 345 24.83 2.04 -5.45
N GLU A 346 25.53 2.82 -4.63
CA GLU A 346 27.00 2.80 -4.56
C GLU A 346 27.51 1.40 -4.19
N GLN A 347 26.91 0.77 -3.18
CA GLN A 347 27.28 -0.58 -2.77
C GLN A 347 26.97 -1.62 -3.86
N ALA A 348 25.77 -1.60 -4.45
CA ALA A 348 25.38 -2.56 -5.49
C ALA A 348 26.28 -2.47 -6.73
N ILE A 349 26.62 -1.26 -7.17
CA ILE A 349 27.53 -1.04 -8.30
C ILE A 349 28.94 -1.55 -7.98
N ALA A 350 29.43 -1.35 -6.75
CA ALA A 350 30.72 -1.89 -6.31
C ALA A 350 30.72 -3.43 -6.26
N GLU A 351 29.56 -4.06 -6.03
CA GLU A 351 29.36 -5.51 -6.08
C GLU A 351 29.08 -6.03 -7.52
N GLY A 352 29.14 -5.17 -8.54
CA GLY A 352 28.97 -5.55 -9.94
C GLY A 352 27.51 -5.70 -10.39
N ILE A 353 26.55 -5.22 -9.59
CA ILE A 353 25.13 -5.20 -9.93
C ILE A 353 24.82 -3.88 -10.64
N THR A 354 23.94 -3.91 -11.65
CA THR A 354 23.38 -2.71 -12.29
C THR A 354 21.99 -2.43 -11.69
N PRO A 355 21.87 -1.56 -10.66
CA PRO A 355 20.62 -1.37 -9.94
C PRO A 355 19.73 -0.28 -10.55
N SER A 356 18.43 -0.41 -10.33
CA SER A 356 17.43 0.65 -10.35
C SER A 356 16.51 0.47 -9.15
N ILE A 357 16.33 1.49 -8.31
CA ILE A 357 15.56 1.41 -7.05
C ILE A 357 14.48 2.48 -7.08
N TYR A 358 13.23 2.10 -6.82
CA TYR A 358 12.06 2.97 -6.97
C TYR A 358 10.97 2.62 -5.95
N THR A 359 11.42 2.32 -4.73
CA THR A 359 10.60 1.90 -3.60
C THR A 359 9.76 3.05 -3.04
N HIS A 360 8.54 2.73 -2.63
CA HIS A 360 7.62 3.68 -1.99
C HIS A 360 6.96 3.10 -0.73
N PRO A 361 6.41 3.95 0.16
CA PRO A 361 5.56 3.50 1.25
C PRO A 361 4.29 2.82 0.71
N ILE A 362 3.75 1.88 1.49
CA ILE A 362 2.50 1.18 1.17
C ILE A 362 1.60 1.06 2.42
N GLY A 363 0.29 0.99 2.20
CA GLY A 363 -0.70 0.84 3.28
C GLY A 363 -2.10 1.16 2.80
N TYR A 364 -2.68 2.27 3.28
CA TYR A 364 -4.02 2.70 2.86
C TYR A 364 -4.14 3.08 1.38
N HIS A 365 -3.01 3.36 0.75
CA HIS A 365 -2.86 3.57 -0.70
C HIS A 365 -1.73 2.65 -1.19
N GLY A 366 -1.75 2.26 -2.48
CA GLY A 366 -0.65 1.50 -3.10
C GLY A 366 0.64 2.32 -3.06
N HIS A 367 0.65 3.46 -3.75
CA HIS A 367 1.62 4.53 -3.53
C HIS A 367 1.22 5.37 -2.31
N ALA A 368 1.57 4.94 -1.10
CA ALA A 368 1.26 5.67 0.13
C ALA A 368 2.20 6.86 0.38
N ALA A 369 1.76 7.77 1.24
CA ALA A 369 2.57 8.90 1.67
C ALA A 369 3.65 8.44 2.66
N GLY A 370 4.81 9.09 2.61
CA GLY A 370 5.98 8.79 3.44
C GLY A 370 7.26 8.96 2.63
N THR A 371 8.35 8.32 3.08
CA THR A 371 9.67 8.43 2.43
C THR A 371 9.70 7.78 1.05
N THR A 372 9.95 8.55 -0.01
CA THR A 372 10.23 8.01 -1.36
C THR A 372 11.68 7.56 -1.46
N LEU A 373 11.93 6.39 -2.05
CA LEU A 373 13.27 5.80 -2.18
C LEU A 373 13.59 5.55 -3.66
N GLY A 374 13.91 6.65 -4.36
CA GLY A 374 14.15 6.65 -5.82
C GLY A 374 12.86 6.61 -6.64
N MET A 375 13.00 6.79 -7.95
CA MET A 375 11.95 6.59 -8.97
C MET A 375 12.60 5.97 -10.18
N TRP A 376 11.85 5.22 -11.00
CA TRP A 376 12.40 4.51 -12.16
C TRP A 376 13.20 5.42 -13.12
N ASP A 377 12.86 6.71 -13.18
CA ASP A 377 13.54 7.76 -13.98
C ASP A 377 14.48 8.68 -13.16
N SER A 378 14.50 8.55 -11.83
CA SER A 378 15.20 9.45 -10.90
C SER A 378 16.08 8.69 -9.92
N GLN A 379 17.21 8.18 -10.41
CA GLN A 379 18.15 7.37 -9.63
C GLN A 379 19.24 8.18 -8.89
N GLY A 380 19.29 9.50 -9.11
CA GLY A 380 20.19 10.43 -8.41
C GLY A 380 19.62 11.01 -7.11
N GLY A 381 18.37 10.68 -6.79
CA GLY A 381 17.61 11.26 -5.68
C GLY A 381 16.30 11.90 -6.15
N VAL A 382 15.36 12.02 -5.23
CA VAL A 382 14.04 12.61 -5.42
C VAL A 382 13.91 13.79 -4.45
N PRO A 383 13.97 15.05 -4.92
CA PRO A 383 13.86 16.20 -4.04
C PRO A 383 12.55 16.20 -3.24
N VAL A 384 12.61 16.68 -2.00
CA VAL A 384 11.49 16.79 -1.04
C VAL A 384 10.97 15.44 -0.54
N THR A 385 10.36 14.62 -1.40
CA THR A 385 9.77 13.35 -0.94
C THR A 385 10.83 12.29 -0.61
N GLY A 386 11.98 12.32 -1.29
CA GLY A 386 13.16 11.56 -0.91
C GLY A 386 13.99 12.20 0.20
N ASP A 387 13.73 13.46 0.55
CA ASP A 387 14.35 14.12 1.72
C ASP A 387 13.56 13.88 3.02
N TYR A 388 12.34 13.35 2.91
CA TYR A 388 11.53 12.98 4.06
C TYR A 388 12.15 11.77 4.80
N PRO A 389 12.39 11.87 6.11
CA PRO A 389 13.14 10.84 6.84
C PRO A 389 12.32 9.55 7.03
N LEU A 390 13.00 8.42 7.06
CA LEU A 390 12.44 7.13 7.44
C LEU A 390 11.95 7.20 8.89
N HIS A 391 10.66 6.94 9.07
CA HIS A 391 10.04 6.72 10.38
C HIS A 391 9.83 5.24 10.64
N LEU A 392 9.96 4.87 11.92
CA LEU A 392 9.65 3.51 12.37
C LEU A 392 8.16 3.21 12.23
N ASN A 393 7.86 1.92 12.14
CA ASN A 393 6.53 1.36 11.94
C ASN A 393 5.91 1.75 10.59
N THR A 394 6.72 1.88 9.54
CA THR A 394 6.25 2.14 8.18
C THR A 394 6.37 0.87 7.34
N ALA A 395 5.35 0.59 6.53
CA ALA A 395 5.42 -0.45 5.50
C ALA A 395 5.83 0.16 4.16
N TYR A 396 6.66 -0.57 3.41
CA TYR A 396 7.18 -0.19 2.11
C TYR A 396 6.96 -1.32 1.12
N SER A 397 6.72 -0.96 -0.14
CA SER A 397 6.84 -1.88 -1.25
C SER A 397 8.28 -1.86 -1.75
N ILE A 398 9.07 -2.90 -1.48
CA ILE A 398 10.51 -2.95 -1.79
C ILE A 398 10.71 -3.20 -3.28
N GLU A 399 10.46 -2.16 -4.06
CA GLU A 399 10.45 -2.15 -5.52
C GLU A 399 11.81 -1.72 -6.11
N LEU A 400 12.40 -2.61 -6.90
CA LEU A 400 13.69 -2.41 -7.56
C LEU A 400 13.90 -3.39 -8.72
N ASN A 401 14.90 -3.12 -9.57
CA ASN A 401 15.40 -4.12 -10.50
C ASN A 401 16.92 -4.16 -10.59
N ALA A 402 17.43 -5.36 -10.90
CA ALA A 402 18.81 -5.61 -11.27
C ALA A 402 18.89 -6.05 -12.73
N ALA A 403 19.65 -5.32 -13.55
CA ALA A 403 19.95 -5.74 -14.91
C ALA A 403 21.17 -6.67 -14.95
N THR A 404 21.03 -7.81 -15.63
CA THR A 404 22.11 -8.78 -15.84
C THR A 404 22.21 -9.11 -17.32
N PHE A 405 23.41 -9.05 -17.91
CA PHE A 405 23.63 -9.50 -19.28
C PHE A 405 23.63 -11.04 -19.34
N ILE A 406 22.76 -11.61 -20.17
CA ILE A 406 22.63 -13.05 -20.38
C ILE A 406 23.28 -13.40 -21.71
N GLU A 407 24.37 -14.16 -21.68
CA GLU A 407 25.13 -14.54 -22.87
C GLU A 407 24.30 -15.39 -23.83
N GLU A 408 23.52 -16.33 -23.28
CA GLU A 408 22.64 -17.23 -24.01
C GLU A 408 21.56 -16.49 -24.81
N TRP A 409 21.19 -15.28 -24.37
CA TRP A 409 20.19 -14.44 -25.03
C TRP A 409 20.82 -13.28 -25.80
N GLY A 410 22.12 -13.03 -25.62
CA GLY A 410 22.84 -11.91 -26.22
C GLY A 410 22.31 -10.53 -25.80
N LYS A 411 21.64 -10.43 -24.64
CA LYS A 411 21.02 -9.18 -24.16
C LYS A 411 20.91 -9.11 -22.64
N GLU A 412 20.60 -7.91 -22.14
CA GLU A 412 20.27 -7.70 -20.74
C GLU A 412 18.86 -8.20 -20.42
N VAL A 413 18.75 -8.89 -19.29
CA VAL A 413 17.49 -9.25 -18.65
C VAL A 413 17.39 -8.47 -17.34
N ARG A 414 16.18 -8.00 -17.03
CA ARG A 414 15.89 -7.30 -15.79
C ARG A 414 15.11 -8.19 -14.86
N ILE A 415 15.64 -8.37 -13.66
CA ILE A 415 14.92 -8.98 -12.56
C ILE A 415 14.29 -7.85 -11.76
N MET A 416 13.02 -7.59 -12.05
CA MET A 416 12.17 -6.62 -11.36
C MET A 416 11.48 -7.34 -10.19
N LEU A 417 11.71 -6.85 -8.97
CA LEU A 417 11.23 -7.46 -7.73
C LEU A 417 10.54 -6.40 -6.90
N GLU A 418 9.44 -6.81 -6.29
CA GLU A 418 8.67 -5.96 -5.41
C GLU A 418 7.96 -6.83 -4.38
N GLU A 419 8.21 -6.52 -3.11
CA GLU A 419 7.72 -7.28 -1.97
C GLU A 419 7.51 -6.35 -0.80
N GLU A 420 6.40 -6.49 -0.07
CA GLU A 420 6.12 -5.61 1.05
C GLU A 420 6.99 -5.95 2.24
N ALA A 421 7.60 -4.92 2.81
CA ALA A 421 8.40 -5.00 4.00
C ALA A 421 7.94 -3.99 5.05
N PHE A 422 8.20 -4.33 6.32
CA PHE A 422 7.91 -3.50 7.47
C PHE A 422 9.21 -3.06 8.12
N PHE A 423 9.38 -1.74 8.25
CA PHE A 423 10.51 -1.12 8.91
C PHE A 423 10.16 -0.73 10.34
N ASN A 424 10.81 -1.34 11.32
CA ASN A 424 10.62 -1.07 12.74
C ASN A 424 11.96 -1.06 13.50
N LYS A 425 11.92 -1.10 14.84
CA LYS A 425 13.12 -0.98 15.68
C LYS A 425 14.11 -2.13 15.48
N GLU A 426 13.62 -3.28 15.03
CA GLU A 426 14.45 -4.46 14.74
C GLU A 426 15.09 -4.41 13.35
N GLY A 427 14.67 -3.46 12.50
CA GLY A 427 15.14 -3.30 11.12
C GLY A 427 14.02 -3.50 10.11
N VAL A 428 14.38 -3.93 8.91
CA VAL A 428 13.42 -4.27 7.85
C VAL A 428 13.16 -5.77 7.87
N ARG A 429 11.89 -6.17 7.80
CA ARG A 429 11.49 -7.56 7.55
C ARG A 429 10.42 -7.60 6.47
N TYR A 430 10.48 -8.60 5.59
CA TYR A 430 9.38 -8.85 4.66
C TYR A 430 8.12 -9.25 5.42
N ILE A 431 6.95 -8.73 5.01
CA ILE A 431 5.68 -8.91 5.69
C ILE A 431 5.18 -10.35 5.52
N ASN A 432 5.39 -10.95 4.35
CA ASN A 432 5.09 -12.34 4.05
C ASN A 432 6.16 -12.96 3.15
N GLU A 433 7.40 -13.03 3.64
CA GLU A 433 8.55 -13.53 2.85
C GLU A 433 8.78 -12.71 1.56
N ARG A 434 9.74 -13.13 0.74
CA ARG A 434 9.99 -12.58 -0.60
C ARG A 434 10.14 -13.72 -1.59
N GLN A 435 10.00 -13.46 -2.89
CA GLN A 435 10.34 -14.47 -3.89
C GLN A 435 11.84 -14.82 -3.86
N GLU A 436 12.18 -16.04 -3.41
CA GLU A 436 13.57 -16.53 -3.42
C GLU A 436 13.92 -17.36 -4.66
N LYS A 437 12.92 -17.81 -5.42
CA LYS A 437 13.09 -18.60 -6.64
C LYS A 437 12.04 -18.22 -7.68
N ILE A 438 12.46 -18.18 -8.94
CA ILE A 438 11.56 -18.02 -10.09
C ILE A 438 10.57 -19.19 -10.12
N PHE A 439 9.27 -18.92 -10.25
CA PHE A 439 8.25 -19.95 -10.38
C PHE A 439 8.41 -20.73 -11.69
N ILE A 440 7.94 -21.98 -11.70
CA ILE A 440 7.95 -22.82 -12.89
C ILE A 440 6.52 -22.94 -13.42
N VAL A 441 6.33 -22.61 -14.70
CA VAL A 441 5.14 -22.96 -15.48
C VAL A 441 5.48 -24.19 -16.32
N ASN A 442 4.73 -25.28 -16.09
CA ASN A 442 4.91 -26.61 -16.68
C ASN A 442 3.83 -26.89 -17.72
#